data_AF-I6ND04-F1
#
_entry.id   AF-I6ND04-F1
#
_cell.length_a   1.000
_cell.length_b   1.000
_cell.length_c   1.000
_cell.angle_alpha   90.00
_cell.angle_beta   90.00
_cell.angle_gamma   90.00
#
_symmetry.space_group_name_H-M   'P 1'
#
loop_
_entity.id
_entity.type
_entity.pdbx_description
1 polymer ?
#
loop_
_entity_poly.entity_id
_entity_poly.type
_entity_poly.pdbx_seq_one_letter_code
_entity_poly.pdbx_strand_id
1 'polypeptide(L)'
;MLNALRGIVRGKPKDHVINRYTKDLAAITTTIHDLQRGLTRNDDLLKLWQRGLIFYGSTIIVIGLGIVYAKFFDIKAVVISLVLSLFVMLVLKRALTQLFQYQRSRIINKLNKARVLHQEKLEELKKETNFYSTNSLIQRFSSGQNQAEDALTLMDEEVKSKYEELRGLQKELKKLKTQVKGKSAKETKEQTDKWFDKVLGVLAGDDISTENRVVPLICKKCEQHTGCYILQNTSWKYVCPNCGWLSEKVEDEPPATESQKAPKDQKPKKEPLADKGAKDHVSSKKG
;
A
#
# COMPACT_ATOMS: atom_id res chain seq x y z
N MET A 1 5.72 57.84 37.29
CA MET A 1 6.76 56.90 37.76
C MET A 1 6.31 55.42 37.79
N LEU A 2 5.36 54.99 36.95
CA LEU A 2 4.82 53.60 36.97
C LEU A 2 5.26 52.70 35.80
N ASN A 3 6.05 53.20 34.84
CA ASN A 3 6.47 52.42 33.67
C ASN A 3 7.79 51.63 33.85
N ALA A 4 8.52 51.84 34.94
CA ALA A 4 9.81 51.17 35.19
C ALA A 4 9.69 49.77 35.78
N LEU A 5 8.50 49.40 36.31
CA LEU A 5 8.27 48.09 36.95
C LEU A 5 7.71 47.02 36.01
N ARG A 6 7.43 47.34 34.75
CA ARG A 6 6.87 46.38 33.77
C ARG A 6 7.91 45.46 33.13
N GLY A 7 9.20 45.69 33.39
CA GLY A 7 10.30 45.00 32.71
C GLY A 7 10.78 43.68 33.34
N ILE A 8 10.38 43.37 34.57
CA ILE A 8 11.02 42.28 35.35
C ILE A 8 10.38 40.90 35.12
N VAL A 9 9.24 40.82 34.41
CA VAL A 9 8.56 39.55 34.12
C VAL A 9 8.65 39.19 32.63
N ARG A 10 9.84 39.33 32.02
CA ARG A 10 10.11 38.73 30.71
C ARG A 10 10.58 37.29 30.93
N GLY A 11 9.61 36.38 31.03
CA GLY A 11 9.87 34.95 30.90
C GLY A 11 10.67 34.68 29.62
N LYS A 12 11.61 33.73 29.68
CA LYS A 12 12.47 33.38 28.54
C LYS A 12 11.61 33.10 27.29
N PRO A 13 12.01 33.54 26.08
CA PRO A 13 11.17 33.45 24.88
C PRO A 13 10.92 31.98 24.52
N LYS A 14 9.67 31.53 24.42
CA LYS A 14 9.31 30.11 24.19
C LYS A 14 10.04 29.46 23.00
N ASP A 15 10.44 30.25 22.01
CA ASP A 15 11.21 29.81 20.84
C ASP A 15 12.54 29.12 21.19
N HIS A 16 13.23 29.58 22.24
CA HIS A 16 14.50 28.97 22.66
C HIS A 16 14.31 27.56 23.23
N VAL A 17 13.16 27.31 23.86
CA VAL A 17 12.80 26.01 24.44
C VAL A 17 12.56 25.03 23.30
N ILE A 18 11.72 25.41 22.34
CA ILE A 18 11.39 24.58 21.17
C ILE A 18 12.67 24.23 20.41
N ASN A 19 13.55 25.21 20.14
CA ASN A 19 14.78 24.98 19.40
C ASN A 19 15.77 24.05 20.14
N ARG A 20 15.77 24.06 21.48
CA ARG A 20 16.56 23.11 22.27
C ARG A 20 16.04 21.69 22.08
N TYR A 21 14.73 21.48 22.23
CA TYR A 21 14.13 20.16 22.05
C TYR A 21 14.27 19.67 20.61
N THR A 22 14.08 20.52 19.59
CA THR A 22 14.28 20.09 18.19
C THR A 22 15.71 19.63 17.94
N LYS A 23 16.71 20.32 18.51
CA LYS A 23 18.12 19.90 18.44
C LYS A 23 18.35 18.57 19.16
N ASP A 24 17.79 18.40 20.35
CA ASP A 24 17.90 17.16 21.13
C ASP A 24 17.21 15.99 20.42
N LEU A 25 15.99 16.16 19.89
CA LEU A 25 15.28 15.16 19.11
C LEU A 25 16.02 14.80 17.82
N ALA A 26 16.59 15.78 17.12
CA ALA A 26 17.41 15.53 15.93
C ALA A 26 18.65 14.71 16.28
N ALA A 27 19.35 15.04 17.37
CA ALA A 27 20.50 14.29 17.85
C ALA A 27 20.12 12.84 18.25
N ILE A 28 18.98 12.64 18.90
CA ILE A 28 18.52 11.29 19.23
C ILE A 28 18.18 10.52 17.96
N THR A 29 17.51 11.16 16.99
CA THR A 29 17.14 10.53 15.71
C THR A 29 18.36 10.09 14.92
N THR A 30 19.41 10.91 14.84
CA THR A 30 20.66 10.51 14.18
C THR A 30 21.32 9.34 14.90
N THR A 31 21.37 9.34 16.24
CA THR A 31 21.91 8.19 16.99
C THR A 31 21.13 6.90 16.75
N ILE A 32 19.80 6.97 16.62
CA ILE A 32 18.97 5.81 16.28
C ILE A 32 19.34 5.29 14.89
N HIS A 33 19.50 6.18 13.90
CA HIS A 33 19.89 5.80 12.55
C HIS A 33 21.29 5.18 12.49
N ASP A 34 22.26 5.74 13.23
CA ASP A 34 23.61 5.19 13.30
C ASP A 34 23.63 3.80 13.94
N LEU A 35 22.87 3.60 15.02
CA LEU A 35 22.71 2.30 15.66
C LEU A 35 22.04 1.27 14.73
N GLN A 36 21.00 1.68 14.00
CA GLN A 36 20.34 0.81 13.01
C GLN A 36 21.28 0.43 11.87
N ARG A 37 22.04 1.39 11.33
CA ARG A 37 23.02 1.15 10.27
C ARG A 37 24.16 0.24 10.74
N GLY A 38 24.59 0.38 11.99
CA GLY A 38 25.57 -0.53 12.61
C GLY A 38 25.05 -1.96 12.72
N LEU A 39 23.78 -2.14 13.11
CA LEU A 39 23.15 -3.46 13.19
C LEU A 39 23.06 -4.13 11.81
N THR A 40 22.56 -3.44 10.79
CA THR A 40 22.42 -4.02 9.45
C THR A 40 23.77 -4.40 8.85
N ARG A 41 24.78 -3.55 8.99
CA ARG A 41 26.16 -3.85 8.53
C ARG A 41 26.70 -5.11 9.18
N ASN A 42 26.51 -5.26 10.49
CA ASN A 42 26.98 -6.44 11.21
C ASN A 42 26.19 -7.70 10.84
N ASP A 43 24.88 -7.60 10.62
CA ASP A 43 24.03 -8.71 10.18
C ASP A 43 24.45 -9.22 8.78
N ASP A 44 24.84 -8.32 7.87
CA ASP A 44 25.30 -8.70 6.53
C ASP A 44 26.71 -9.31 6.55
N LEU A 45 27.61 -8.77 7.37
CA LEU A 45 28.93 -9.39 7.62
C LEU A 45 28.78 -10.80 8.19
N LEU A 46 27.82 -11.02 9.10
CA LEU A 46 27.56 -12.34 9.67
C LEU A 46 27.08 -13.34 8.61
N LYS A 47 26.21 -12.94 7.68
CA LYS A 47 25.77 -13.81 6.58
C LYS A 47 26.93 -14.24 5.69
N LEU A 48 27.84 -13.31 5.40
CA LEU A 48 29.04 -13.58 4.62
C LEU A 48 29.95 -14.57 5.36
N TRP A 49 30.21 -14.32 6.66
CA TRP A 49 30.98 -15.21 7.51
C TRP A 49 30.35 -16.59 7.67
N GLN A 50 29.04 -16.67 7.86
CA GLN A 50 28.32 -17.93 8.01
C GLN A 50 28.42 -18.77 6.73
N ARG A 51 28.27 -18.15 5.56
CA ARG A 51 28.46 -18.84 4.27
C ARG A 51 29.92 -19.29 4.09
N GLY A 52 30.87 -18.44 4.44
CA GLY A 52 32.30 -18.77 4.43
C GLY A 52 32.62 -19.95 5.34
N LEU A 53 32.17 -19.92 6.60
CA LEU A 53 32.43 -20.97 7.60
C LEU A 53 31.84 -22.33 7.19
N ILE A 54 30.67 -22.34 6.53
CA ILE A 54 30.10 -23.58 5.98
C ILE A 54 30.97 -24.11 4.84
N PHE A 55 31.36 -23.24 3.90
CA PHE A 55 32.19 -23.63 2.75
C PHE A 55 33.56 -24.13 3.20
N TYR A 56 34.33 -23.32 3.95
CA TYR A 56 35.65 -23.70 4.46
C TYR A 56 35.59 -24.84 5.49
N GLY A 57 34.54 -24.92 6.31
CA GLY A 57 34.34 -26.04 7.23
C GLY A 57 34.16 -27.36 6.46
N SER A 58 33.38 -27.36 5.38
CA SER A 58 33.19 -28.56 4.54
C SER A 58 34.48 -29.01 3.86
N THR A 59 35.30 -28.08 3.35
CA THR A 59 36.57 -28.43 2.70
C THR A 59 37.59 -29.01 3.70
N ILE A 60 37.67 -28.44 4.91
CA ILE A 60 38.54 -28.94 5.99
C ILE A 60 38.13 -30.35 6.42
N ILE A 61 36.83 -30.64 6.53
CA ILE A 61 36.32 -31.98 6.87
C ILE A 61 36.78 -33.00 5.83
N VAL A 62 36.63 -32.71 4.54
CA VAL A 62 37.02 -33.63 3.45
C VAL A 62 38.52 -33.89 3.46
N ILE A 63 39.35 -32.86 3.62
CA ILE A 63 40.82 -33.00 3.69
C ILE A 63 41.23 -33.83 4.91
N GLY A 64 40.63 -33.56 6.08
CA GLY A 64 40.91 -34.29 7.32
C GLY A 64 40.59 -35.78 7.22
N LEU A 65 39.48 -36.14 6.59
CA LEU A 65 39.11 -37.54 6.35
C LEU A 65 40.13 -38.25 5.44
N GLY A 66 40.61 -37.59 4.39
CA GLY A 66 41.62 -38.14 3.48
C GLY A 66 42.94 -38.46 4.18
N ILE A 67 43.39 -37.58 5.10
CA ILE A 67 44.61 -37.79 5.89
C ILE A 67 44.46 -38.98 6.84
N VAL A 68 43.32 -39.08 7.54
CA VAL A 68 43.05 -40.18 8.49
C VAL A 68 43.02 -41.51 7.75
N TYR A 69 42.37 -41.56 6.57
CA TYR A 69 42.33 -42.76 5.74
C TYR A 69 43.74 -43.22 5.31
N ALA A 70 44.58 -42.30 4.83
CA ALA A 70 45.93 -42.61 4.37
C ALA A 70 46.88 -43.08 5.50
N LYS A 71 46.64 -42.64 6.74
CA LYS A 71 47.50 -42.95 7.89
C LYS A 71 47.09 -44.18 8.67
N PHE A 72 45.80 -44.33 8.95
CA PHE A 72 45.33 -45.36 9.86
C PHE A 72 44.78 -46.61 9.17
N PHE A 73 44.37 -46.54 7.89
CA PHE A 73 43.73 -47.64 7.11
C PHE A 73 42.55 -48.37 7.80
N ASP A 74 42.21 -48.00 9.03
CA ASP A 74 41.14 -48.54 9.86
C ASP A 74 39.85 -47.76 9.68
N ILE A 75 38.79 -48.46 9.27
CA ILE A 75 37.45 -47.88 9.04
C ILE A 75 36.91 -47.23 10.32
N LYS A 76 37.17 -47.83 11.49
CA LYS A 76 36.70 -47.33 12.80
C LYS A 76 37.26 -45.94 13.12
N ALA A 77 38.54 -45.70 12.86
CA ALA A 77 39.18 -44.41 13.09
C ALA A 77 38.61 -43.32 12.19
N VAL A 78 38.30 -43.65 10.93
CA VAL A 78 37.67 -42.72 9.97
C VAL A 78 36.28 -42.30 10.43
N VAL A 79 35.44 -43.25 10.90
CA VAL A 79 34.08 -42.95 11.37
C VAL A 79 34.11 -42.07 12.63
N ILE A 80 34.99 -42.36 13.59
CA ILE A 80 35.13 -41.53 14.80
C ILE A 80 35.57 -40.10 14.43
N SER A 81 36.51 -39.95 13.51
CA SER A 81 36.96 -38.63 13.01
C SER A 81 35.84 -37.85 12.32
N LEU A 82 35.03 -38.51 11.49
CA LEU A 82 33.86 -37.90 10.83
C LEU A 82 32.89 -37.31 11.87
N VAL A 83 32.49 -38.13 12.84
CA VAL A 83 31.51 -37.74 13.86
C VAL A 83 32.05 -36.59 14.71
N LEU A 84 33.32 -36.65 15.12
CA LEU A 84 33.94 -35.60 15.91
C LEU A 84 34.02 -34.28 15.15
N SER A 85 34.40 -34.31 13.87
CA SER A 85 34.53 -33.11 13.05
C SER A 85 33.18 -32.42 12.80
N LEU A 86 32.13 -33.21 12.55
CA LEU A 86 30.76 -32.69 12.45
C LEU A 86 30.27 -32.08 13.77
N PHE A 87 30.56 -32.74 14.89
CA PHE A 87 30.20 -32.24 16.21
C PHE A 87 30.90 -30.90 16.52
N VAL A 88 32.21 -30.80 16.28
CA VAL A 88 32.98 -29.57 16.48
C VAL A 88 32.45 -28.44 15.61
N MET A 89 32.12 -28.70 14.34
CA MET A 89 31.55 -27.69 13.44
C MET A 89 30.19 -27.17 13.95
N LEU A 90 29.31 -28.06 14.43
CA LEU A 90 28.02 -27.69 15.01
C LEU A 90 28.16 -26.85 16.28
N VAL A 91 29.06 -27.25 17.20
CA VAL A 91 29.35 -26.52 18.43
C VAL A 91 29.92 -25.14 18.12
N LEU A 92 30.89 -25.05 17.20
CA LEU A 92 31.49 -23.78 16.79
C LEU A 92 30.44 -22.84 16.17
N LYS A 93 29.59 -23.36 15.27
CA LYS A 93 28.49 -22.60 14.68
C LYS A 93 27.52 -22.08 15.74
N ARG A 94 27.14 -22.94 16.71
CA ARG A 94 26.22 -22.58 17.79
C ARG A 94 26.84 -21.53 18.72
N ALA A 95 28.10 -21.70 19.11
CA ALA A 95 28.84 -20.77 19.95
C ALA A 95 28.96 -19.39 19.29
N LEU A 96 29.37 -19.33 18.02
CA LEU A 96 29.42 -18.08 17.26
C LEU A 96 28.04 -17.41 17.23
N THR A 97 27.00 -18.14 16.83
CA THR A 97 25.63 -17.59 16.77
C THR A 97 25.18 -17.04 18.13
N GLN A 98 25.46 -17.74 19.22
CA GLN A 98 25.09 -17.33 20.57
C GLN A 98 25.83 -16.07 21.03
N LEU A 99 27.14 -15.97 20.76
CA LEU A 99 27.94 -14.78 21.05
C LEU A 99 27.41 -13.55 20.29
N PHE A 100 27.11 -13.71 19.00
CA PHE A 100 26.54 -12.65 18.18
C PHE A 100 25.14 -12.26 18.62
N GLN A 101 24.29 -13.22 19.03
CA GLN A 101 22.98 -12.93 19.59
C GLN A 101 23.08 -12.13 20.89
N TYR A 102 24.04 -12.45 21.76
CA TYR A 102 24.29 -11.68 22.98
C TYR A 102 24.71 -10.23 22.68
N GLN A 103 25.64 -10.04 21.73
CA GLN A 103 26.06 -8.72 21.26
C GLN A 103 24.88 -7.94 20.67
N ARG A 104 24.09 -8.58 19.82
CA ARG A 104 22.91 -8.00 19.18
C ARG A 104 21.91 -7.52 20.23
N SER A 105 21.66 -8.30 21.27
CA SER A 105 20.78 -7.91 22.38
C SER A 105 21.28 -6.64 23.08
N ARG A 106 22.59 -6.47 23.29
CA ARG A 106 23.14 -5.24 23.88
C ARG A 106 22.87 -4.01 23.00
N ILE A 107 23.03 -4.13 21.69
CA ILE A 107 22.81 -3.04 20.75
C ILE A 107 21.30 -2.72 20.64
N ILE A 108 20.45 -3.74 20.53
CA ILE A 108 18.99 -3.58 20.52
C ILE A 108 18.52 -2.86 21.79
N ASN A 109 19.06 -3.21 22.95
CA ASN A 109 18.72 -2.55 24.21
C ASN A 109 19.10 -1.06 24.20
N LYS A 110 20.28 -0.70 23.66
CA LYS A 110 20.67 0.72 23.49
C LYS A 110 19.72 1.46 22.56
N LEU A 111 19.31 0.81 21.47
CA LEU A 111 18.38 1.37 20.50
C LEU A 111 16.99 1.60 21.12
N ASN A 112 16.49 0.62 21.88
CA ASN A 112 15.22 0.77 22.61
C ASN A 112 15.29 1.89 23.65
N LYS A 113 16.40 2.01 24.38
CA LYS A 113 16.63 3.14 25.29
C LYS A 113 16.60 4.49 24.57
N ALA A 114 17.25 4.60 23.40
CA ALA A 114 17.20 5.82 22.60
C ALA A 114 15.77 6.16 22.13
N ARG A 115 14.97 5.16 21.74
CA ARG A 115 13.54 5.36 21.38
C ARG A 115 12.69 5.80 22.55
N VAL A 116 12.88 5.20 23.72
CA VAL A 116 12.17 5.59 24.95
C VAL A 116 12.53 7.03 25.31
N LEU A 117 13.82 7.39 25.25
CA LEU A 117 14.28 8.75 25.51
C LEU A 117 13.73 9.75 24.49
N HIS A 118 13.64 9.37 23.22
CA HIS A 118 12.98 10.17 22.19
C HIS A 118 11.50 10.44 22.53
N GLN A 119 10.76 9.41 22.94
CA GLN A 119 9.35 9.53 23.32
C GLN A 119 9.17 10.40 24.57
N GLU A 120 10.00 10.18 25.59
CA GLU A 120 10.02 10.96 26.83
C GLU A 120 10.27 12.45 26.54
N LYS A 121 11.26 12.77 25.69
CA LYS A 121 11.54 14.15 25.29
C LYS A 121 10.41 14.79 24.47
N LEU A 122 9.75 14.01 23.62
CA LEU A 122 8.58 14.47 22.89
C LEU A 122 7.41 14.78 23.86
N GLU A 123 7.20 13.96 24.87
CA GLU A 123 6.18 14.18 25.90
C GLU A 123 6.49 15.38 26.79
N GLU A 124 7.75 15.57 27.16
CA GLU A 124 8.24 16.74 27.89
C GLU A 124 7.97 18.02 27.09
N LEU A 125 8.33 18.04 25.80
CA LEU A 125 8.03 19.14 24.89
C LEU A 125 6.52 19.41 24.79
N LYS A 126 5.67 18.37 24.67
CA LYS A 126 4.21 18.51 24.63
C LYS A 126 3.64 19.11 25.93
N LYS A 127 4.20 18.73 27.08
CA LYS A 127 3.80 19.28 28.39
C LYS A 127 4.18 20.75 28.49
N GLU A 128 5.43 21.11 28.20
CA GLU A 128 5.91 22.50 28.28
C GLU A 128 5.21 23.43 27.29
N THR A 129 4.88 22.94 26.09
CA THR A 129 4.17 23.72 25.07
C THR A 129 2.66 23.79 25.29
N ASN A 130 2.13 23.21 26.38
CA ASN A 130 0.69 23.10 26.63
C ASN A 130 -0.06 22.51 25.42
N PHE A 131 0.56 21.52 24.77
CA PHE A 131 0.03 20.89 23.57
C PHE A 131 -1.28 20.17 23.86
N TYR A 132 -1.36 19.40 24.95
CA TYR A 132 -2.57 18.63 25.28
C TYR A 132 -3.78 19.52 25.56
N SER A 133 -3.61 20.63 26.28
CA SER A 133 -4.72 21.55 26.55
C SER A 133 -5.19 22.22 25.27
N THR A 134 -4.26 22.72 24.46
CA THR A 134 -4.58 23.40 23.20
C THR A 134 -5.19 22.43 22.19
N ASN A 135 -4.62 21.23 22.05
CA ASN A 135 -5.13 20.20 21.15
C ASN A 135 -6.51 19.71 21.59
N SER A 136 -6.74 19.50 22.89
CA SER A 136 -8.08 19.14 23.39
C SER A 136 -9.13 20.24 23.15
N LEU A 137 -8.73 21.51 23.20
CA LEU A 137 -9.59 22.65 22.90
C LEU A 137 -9.91 22.67 21.39
N ILE A 138 -8.88 22.60 20.56
CA ILE A 138 -9.02 22.53 19.10
C ILE A 138 -9.89 21.33 18.72
N GLN A 139 -9.68 20.16 19.31
CA GLN A 139 -10.48 18.97 19.02
C GLN A 139 -11.95 19.14 19.43
N ARG A 140 -12.23 19.77 20.57
CA ARG A 140 -13.61 20.06 21.00
C ARG A 140 -14.33 21.02 20.05
N PHE A 141 -13.64 22.02 19.50
CA PHE A 141 -14.24 23.05 18.66
C PHE A 141 -14.14 22.79 17.15
N SER A 142 -13.11 22.07 16.69
CA SER A 142 -12.86 21.75 15.28
C SER A 142 -13.67 20.56 14.79
N SER A 143 -14.07 19.67 15.69
CA SER A 143 -14.76 18.42 15.32
C SER A 143 -16.15 18.27 15.94
N GLY A 144 -16.77 19.41 16.31
CA GLY A 144 -18.20 19.53 16.64
C GLY A 144 -18.78 18.34 17.40
N GLN A 145 -18.43 18.20 18.68
CA GLN A 145 -18.88 17.24 19.72
C GLN A 145 -19.09 15.73 19.38
N ASN A 146 -19.57 15.37 18.18
CA ASN A 146 -19.85 14.00 17.71
C ASN A 146 -19.12 13.65 16.40
N GLN A 147 -18.66 14.62 15.60
CA GLN A 147 -17.96 14.33 14.33
C GLN A 147 -16.54 13.79 14.53
N ALA A 148 -15.90 14.08 15.66
CA ALA A 148 -14.52 13.63 15.95
C ALA A 148 -14.42 12.12 16.14
N GLU A 149 -15.36 11.55 16.90
CA GLU A 149 -15.40 10.12 17.17
C GLU A 149 -15.81 9.37 15.90
N ASP A 150 -16.85 9.83 15.20
CA ASP A 150 -17.26 9.25 13.92
C ASP A 150 -16.16 9.35 12.86
N ALA A 151 -15.45 10.49 12.73
CA ALA A 151 -14.36 10.63 11.77
C ALA A 151 -13.11 9.81 12.16
N LEU A 152 -12.80 9.68 13.44
CA LEU A 152 -11.69 8.83 13.91
C LEU A 152 -12.01 7.35 13.69
N THR A 153 -13.23 6.93 13.96
CA THR A 153 -13.70 5.56 13.72
C THR A 153 -13.71 5.27 12.23
N LEU A 154 -14.21 6.17 11.38
CA LEU A 154 -14.18 6.01 9.92
C LEU A 154 -12.75 5.97 9.36
N MET A 155 -11.84 6.81 9.87
CA MET A 155 -10.43 6.78 9.46
C MET A 155 -9.74 5.49 9.89
N ASP A 156 -10.01 4.99 11.11
CA ASP A 156 -9.44 3.71 11.56
C ASP A 156 -10.02 2.53 10.78
N GLU A 157 -11.31 2.57 10.42
CA GLU A 157 -11.99 1.58 9.58
C GLU A 157 -11.45 1.58 8.13
N GLU A 158 -11.31 2.76 7.51
CA GLU A 158 -10.74 2.93 6.16
C GLU A 158 -9.26 2.56 6.10
N VAL A 159 -8.49 2.94 7.11
CA VAL A 159 -7.06 2.60 7.18
C VAL A 159 -6.90 1.09 7.37
N LYS A 160 -7.73 0.46 8.21
CA LYS A 160 -7.74 -0.98 8.41
C LYS A 160 -8.12 -1.74 7.15
N SER A 161 -9.15 -1.29 6.41
CA SER A 161 -9.54 -1.91 5.14
C SER A 161 -8.43 -1.80 4.09
N LYS A 162 -7.75 -0.65 3.98
CA LYS A 162 -6.57 -0.49 3.14
C LYS A 162 -5.44 -1.43 3.55
N TYR A 163 -5.15 -1.60 4.84
CA TYR A 163 -4.15 -2.56 5.29
C TYR A 163 -4.51 -4.01 4.94
N GLU A 164 -5.80 -4.37 4.98
CA GLU A 164 -6.29 -5.69 4.56
C GLU A 164 -6.17 -5.89 3.04
N GLU A 165 -6.51 -4.89 2.23
CA GLU A 165 -6.26 -4.88 0.78
C GLU A 165 -4.78 -5.09 0.46
N LEU A 166 -3.88 -4.32 1.10
CA LEU A 166 -2.43 -4.46 0.90
C LEU A 166 -1.94 -5.86 1.29
N ARG A 167 -2.46 -6.46 2.37
CA ARG A 167 -2.16 -7.84 2.75
C ARG A 167 -2.69 -8.86 1.74
N GLY A 168 -3.87 -8.61 1.17
CA GLY A 168 -4.46 -9.40 0.09
C GLY A 168 -3.55 -9.42 -1.14
N LEU A 169 -3.19 -8.24 -1.64
CA LEU A 169 -2.27 -8.07 -2.76
C LEU A 169 -0.91 -8.74 -2.48
N GLN A 170 -0.38 -8.60 -1.26
CA GLN A 170 0.87 -9.26 -0.89
C GLN A 170 0.76 -10.80 -0.91
N LYS A 171 -0.39 -11.37 -0.50
CA LYS A 171 -0.64 -12.82 -0.57
C LYS A 171 -0.78 -13.29 -2.02
N GLU A 172 -1.44 -12.51 -2.86
CA GLU A 172 -1.54 -12.80 -4.29
C GLU A 172 -0.17 -12.76 -4.98
N LEU A 173 0.65 -11.74 -4.71
CA LEU A 173 2.02 -11.67 -5.20
C LEU A 173 2.86 -12.88 -4.77
N LYS A 174 2.69 -13.36 -3.54
CA LYS A 174 3.35 -14.59 -3.07
C LYS A 174 2.83 -15.83 -3.81
N LYS A 175 1.52 -15.96 -4.03
CA LYS A 175 0.94 -17.08 -4.81
C LYS A 175 1.45 -17.10 -6.25
N LEU A 176 1.45 -15.94 -6.92
CA LEU A 176 1.99 -15.76 -8.27
C LEU A 176 3.48 -16.12 -8.32
N LYS A 177 4.29 -15.61 -7.38
CA LYS A 177 5.71 -15.95 -7.28
C LYS A 177 5.96 -17.44 -7.08
N THR A 178 5.07 -18.13 -6.35
CA THR A 178 5.18 -19.57 -6.11
C THR A 178 4.76 -20.37 -7.34
N GLN A 179 3.72 -19.93 -8.07
CA GLN A 179 3.34 -20.50 -9.37
C GLN A 179 4.43 -20.32 -10.45
N VAL A 180 5.07 -19.15 -10.49
CA VAL A 180 6.17 -18.86 -11.43
C VAL A 180 7.41 -19.71 -11.13
N LYS A 181 7.62 -20.11 -9.87
CA LYS A 181 8.75 -20.95 -9.47
C LYS A 181 8.69 -22.39 -10.01
N GLY A 182 7.56 -22.79 -10.62
CA GLY A 182 7.35 -24.12 -11.20
C GLY A 182 7.15 -24.17 -12.72
N LYS A 183 7.26 -23.05 -13.46
CA LYS A 183 7.03 -22.99 -14.93
C LYS A 183 8.28 -22.58 -15.72
N SER A 184 8.37 -23.07 -16.96
CA SER A 184 9.50 -22.84 -17.88
C SER A 184 9.68 -21.36 -18.23
N ALA A 185 10.93 -20.93 -18.36
CA ALA A 185 11.37 -19.54 -18.50
C ALA A 185 10.73 -18.73 -19.65
N LYS A 186 10.15 -19.40 -20.65
CA LYS A 186 9.50 -18.77 -21.80
C LYS A 186 8.07 -18.28 -21.47
N GLU A 187 7.33 -18.99 -20.62
CA GLU A 187 5.97 -18.61 -20.18
C GLU A 187 5.99 -17.53 -19.09
N THR A 188 7.03 -17.53 -18.25
CA THR A 188 7.22 -16.55 -17.17
C THR A 188 7.34 -15.12 -17.69
N LYS A 189 7.98 -14.92 -18.85
CA LYS A 189 8.19 -13.58 -19.41
C LYS A 189 6.87 -12.95 -19.89
N GLU A 190 6.04 -13.72 -20.60
CA GLU A 190 4.74 -13.27 -21.11
C GLU A 190 3.72 -12.98 -19.99
N GLN A 191 3.74 -13.76 -18.90
CA GLN A 191 2.90 -13.49 -17.73
C GLN A 191 3.36 -12.25 -16.94
N THR A 192 4.66 -11.94 -16.95
CA THR A 192 5.18 -10.76 -16.26
C THR A 192 4.80 -9.48 -17.00
N ASP A 193 4.83 -9.50 -18.35
CA ASP A 193 4.42 -8.36 -19.18
C ASP A 193 2.91 -8.08 -19.06
N LYS A 194 2.05 -9.12 -19.11
CA LYS A 194 0.60 -8.97 -18.90
C LYS A 194 0.25 -8.47 -17.50
N TRP A 195 1.03 -8.84 -16.49
CA TRP A 195 0.87 -8.32 -15.13
C TRP A 195 1.30 -6.85 -15.03
N PHE A 196 2.42 -6.47 -15.66
CA PHE A 196 2.89 -5.09 -15.68
C PHE A 196 1.90 -4.15 -16.35
N ASP A 197 1.31 -4.56 -17.49
CA ASP A 197 0.27 -3.77 -18.17
C ASP A 197 -0.98 -3.58 -17.32
N LYS A 198 -1.38 -4.61 -16.55
CA LYS A 198 -2.52 -4.51 -15.63
C LYS A 198 -2.25 -3.54 -14.47
N VAL A 199 -1.04 -3.54 -13.93
CA VAL A 199 -0.64 -2.60 -12.87
C VAL A 199 -0.53 -1.19 -13.42
N LEU A 200 0.03 -1.02 -14.63
CA LEU A 200 0.09 0.28 -15.30
C LEU A 200 -1.30 0.85 -15.60
N GLY A 201 -2.27 0.02 -15.99
CA GLY A 201 -3.66 0.45 -16.19
C GLY A 201 -4.33 0.99 -14.92
N VAL A 202 -4.14 0.30 -13.79
CA VAL A 202 -4.67 0.75 -12.48
C VAL A 202 -3.94 1.98 -11.98
N LEU A 203 -2.62 2.06 -12.18
CA LEU A 203 -1.83 3.25 -11.80
C LEU A 203 -2.13 4.46 -12.69
N ALA A 204 -2.56 4.22 -13.93
CA ALA A 204 -3.02 5.23 -14.89
C ALA A 204 -4.51 5.59 -14.73
N GLY A 205 -5.26 4.89 -13.88
CA GLY A 205 -6.66 5.18 -13.54
C GLY A 205 -7.68 4.76 -14.60
N ASP A 206 -7.42 3.71 -15.38
CA ASP A 206 -8.27 3.24 -16.49
C ASP A 206 -9.51 2.41 -16.03
N ASP A 207 -9.79 2.39 -14.74
CA ASP A 207 -10.95 1.74 -14.11
C ASP A 207 -12.09 2.74 -13.75
N ILE A 208 -12.16 3.88 -14.45
CA ILE A 208 -13.41 4.65 -14.57
C ILE A 208 -14.20 4.06 -15.74
N SER A 209 -15.26 3.32 -15.40
CA SER A 209 -16.19 2.63 -16.28
C SER A 209 -16.40 3.33 -17.63
N THR A 210 -16.25 2.56 -18.70
CA THR A 210 -16.22 2.90 -20.14
C THR A 210 -17.47 3.60 -20.70
N GLU A 211 -18.38 4.08 -19.86
CA GLU A 211 -19.67 4.65 -20.26
C GLU A 211 -19.67 6.18 -20.35
N ASN A 212 -18.63 6.88 -19.86
CA ASN A 212 -18.61 8.34 -19.84
C ASN A 212 -17.31 8.97 -20.36
N ARG A 213 -16.92 8.62 -21.59
CA ARG A 213 -15.83 9.34 -22.30
C ARG A 213 -16.28 10.76 -22.63
N VAL A 214 -15.68 11.73 -21.96
CA VAL A 214 -15.85 13.16 -22.21
C VAL A 214 -14.93 13.56 -23.36
N VAL A 215 -15.49 13.98 -24.49
CA VAL A 215 -14.74 14.33 -25.71
C VAL A 215 -14.85 15.82 -25.98
N PRO A 216 -13.73 16.50 -26.33
CA PRO A 216 -13.77 17.90 -26.70
C PRO A 216 -14.64 18.13 -27.94
N LEU A 217 -15.51 19.15 -27.87
CA LEU A 217 -16.37 19.52 -28.99
C LEU A 217 -15.61 20.47 -29.93
N ILE A 218 -15.33 19.99 -31.13
CA ILE A 218 -14.65 20.75 -32.18
C ILE A 218 -15.68 21.09 -33.27
N CYS A 219 -15.82 22.37 -33.58
CA CYS A 219 -16.72 22.82 -34.64
C CYS A 219 -16.19 22.37 -36.01
N LYS A 220 -16.97 21.60 -36.78
CA LYS A 220 -16.56 21.11 -38.11
C LYS A 220 -16.35 22.21 -39.16
N LYS A 221 -16.91 23.41 -38.95
CA LYS A 221 -16.86 24.50 -39.94
C LYS A 221 -15.70 25.47 -39.73
N CYS A 222 -15.41 25.83 -38.48
CA CYS A 222 -14.33 26.78 -38.15
C CYS A 222 -13.16 26.14 -37.43
N GLU A 223 -13.21 24.81 -37.16
CA GLU A 223 -12.18 23.98 -36.53
C GLU A 223 -11.63 24.48 -35.18
N GLN A 224 -12.27 25.48 -34.60
CA GLN A 224 -11.87 26.08 -33.34
C GLN A 224 -12.41 25.30 -32.15
N HIS A 225 -11.50 24.99 -31.24
CA HIS A 225 -11.80 24.36 -29.97
C HIS A 225 -12.47 25.38 -29.05
N THR A 226 -13.73 25.13 -28.70
CA THR A 226 -14.55 26.11 -27.93
C THR A 226 -14.49 25.88 -26.42
N GLY A 227 -13.65 24.94 -25.96
CA GLY A 227 -13.51 24.61 -24.55
C GLY A 227 -14.70 23.87 -23.95
N CYS A 228 -15.72 23.56 -24.76
CA CYS A 228 -16.87 22.74 -24.37
C CYS A 228 -16.58 21.25 -24.63
N TYR A 229 -17.12 20.39 -23.78
CA TYR A 229 -16.96 18.94 -23.88
C TYR A 229 -18.32 18.26 -23.90
N ILE A 230 -18.41 17.15 -24.65
CA ILE A 230 -19.63 16.34 -24.77
C ILE A 230 -19.41 14.96 -24.16
N LEU A 231 -20.46 14.40 -23.58
CA LEU A 231 -20.52 12.98 -23.22
C LEU A 231 -20.94 12.22 -24.47
N GLN A 232 -20.21 11.15 -24.84
CA GLN A 232 -20.44 10.44 -26.10
C GLN A 232 -21.83 9.77 -26.21
N ASN A 233 -22.49 9.53 -25.07
CA ASN A 233 -23.73 8.76 -24.96
C ASN A 233 -24.98 9.58 -24.63
N THR A 234 -24.97 10.89 -24.90
CA THR A 234 -26.15 11.75 -24.71
C THR A 234 -26.48 12.50 -25.99
N SER A 235 -27.76 12.64 -26.33
CA SER A 235 -28.19 13.57 -27.39
C SER A 235 -27.79 15.02 -27.05
N TRP A 236 -27.32 15.77 -28.06
CA TRP A 236 -26.87 17.15 -27.87
C TRP A 236 -27.13 18.02 -29.10
N LYS A 237 -27.43 19.30 -28.84
CA LYS A 237 -27.53 20.39 -29.83
C LYS A 237 -26.54 21.47 -29.46
N TYR A 238 -25.67 21.84 -30.40
CA TYR A 238 -24.64 22.84 -30.19
C TYR A 238 -24.62 23.86 -31.32
N VAL A 239 -24.67 25.14 -30.97
CA VAL A 239 -24.45 26.26 -31.90
C VAL A 239 -23.09 26.86 -31.61
N CYS A 240 -22.20 26.87 -32.60
CA CYS A 240 -20.87 27.42 -32.41
C CYS A 240 -20.93 28.96 -32.22
N PRO A 241 -20.38 29.52 -31.12
CA PRO A 241 -20.39 30.97 -30.88
C PRO A 241 -19.50 31.76 -31.84
N ASN A 242 -18.53 31.12 -32.51
CA ASN A 242 -17.61 31.82 -33.41
C ASN A 242 -18.13 31.92 -34.86
N CYS A 243 -18.93 30.97 -35.33
CA CYS A 243 -19.40 30.94 -36.73
C CYS A 243 -20.90 30.67 -36.90
N GLY A 244 -21.65 30.44 -35.81
CA GLY A 244 -23.09 30.19 -35.83
C GLY A 244 -23.52 28.83 -36.37
N TRP A 245 -22.59 27.90 -36.62
CA TRP A 245 -22.92 26.59 -37.18
C TRP A 245 -23.60 25.69 -36.14
N LEU A 246 -24.77 25.12 -36.50
CA LEU A 246 -25.53 24.18 -35.67
C LEU A 246 -25.04 22.74 -35.94
N SER A 247 -24.72 22.01 -34.88
CA SER A 247 -24.42 20.58 -34.90
C SER A 247 -25.33 19.86 -33.91
N GLU A 248 -25.94 18.76 -34.34
CA GLU A 248 -26.85 17.96 -33.51
C GLU A 248 -26.54 16.47 -33.68
N LYS A 249 -26.67 15.72 -32.58
CA LYS A 249 -26.71 14.25 -32.57
C LYS A 249 -27.98 13.81 -31.85
N VAL A 250 -28.91 13.19 -32.58
CA VAL A 250 -30.11 12.53 -32.06
C VAL A 250 -29.80 11.04 -31.92
N GLU A 251 -30.28 10.40 -30.86
CA GLU A 251 -30.15 8.95 -30.67
C GLU A 251 -31.04 8.22 -31.68
N ASP A 252 -30.48 7.31 -32.46
CA ASP A 252 -31.27 6.29 -33.15
C ASP A 252 -31.72 5.27 -32.10
N GLU A 253 -33.03 5.09 -31.94
CA GLU A 253 -33.58 3.99 -31.13
C GLU A 253 -33.04 2.63 -31.61
N PRO A 254 -32.83 1.66 -30.70
CA PRO A 254 -32.24 0.38 -31.05
C PRO A 254 -33.13 -0.40 -32.05
N PRO A 255 -32.54 -1.07 -33.06
CA PRO A 255 -33.31 -1.76 -34.08
C PRO A 255 -33.98 -3.02 -33.49
N ALA A 256 -35.32 -3.05 -33.58
CA ALA A 256 -36.12 -4.25 -33.35
C ALA A 256 -35.78 -5.35 -34.37
N THR A 257 -35.72 -6.57 -33.86
CA THR A 257 -35.62 -7.83 -34.59
C THR A 257 -36.89 -8.08 -35.42
N GLU A 258 -36.76 -8.37 -36.72
CA GLU A 258 -37.31 -9.55 -37.41
C GLU A 258 -37.57 -9.35 -38.92
N SER A 259 -37.03 -10.30 -39.68
CA SER A 259 -37.58 -10.99 -40.86
C SER A 259 -38.28 -10.23 -41.99
N GLN A 260 -37.68 -10.40 -43.17
CA GLN A 260 -38.17 -10.03 -44.49
C GLN A 260 -39.51 -10.72 -44.86
N LYS A 261 -40.54 -9.95 -45.25
CA LYS A 261 -41.14 -9.96 -46.60
C LYS A 261 -42.30 -8.97 -46.74
N ALA A 262 -42.24 -8.18 -47.81
CA ALA A 262 -43.29 -7.32 -48.37
C ALA A 262 -44.39 -8.15 -49.09
N PRO A 263 -45.37 -7.54 -49.81
CA PRO A 263 -46.21 -6.35 -49.56
C PRO A 263 -47.72 -6.59 -49.85
N LYS A 264 -48.61 -5.71 -49.38
CA LYS A 264 -49.56 -4.88 -50.20
C LYS A 264 -50.84 -4.45 -49.46
N ASP A 265 -51.09 -3.14 -49.57
CA ASP A 265 -52.37 -2.45 -49.87
C ASP A 265 -53.63 -2.74 -49.04
N GLN A 266 -54.07 -1.77 -48.21
CA GLN A 266 -55.26 -0.92 -48.41
C GLN A 266 -55.71 -0.19 -47.11
N LYS A 267 -56.14 1.06 -47.32
CA LYS A 267 -56.77 2.04 -46.39
C LYS A 267 -58.22 1.59 -46.03
N PRO A 268 -59.03 2.33 -45.23
CA PRO A 268 -59.01 2.77 -43.81
C PRO A 268 -60.19 2.21 -42.95
N LYS A 269 -60.25 2.67 -41.67
CA LYS A 269 -61.45 3.05 -40.85
C LYS A 269 -62.08 2.03 -39.87
N LYS A 270 -62.30 2.55 -38.64
CA LYS A 270 -63.38 2.34 -37.63
C LYS A 270 -63.07 1.58 -36.32
N GLU A 271 -63.22 2.29 -35.19
CA GLU A 271 -63.73 1.82 -33.88
C GLU A 271 -65.15 1.17 -34.01
N PRO A 272 -65.80 0.55 -32.98
CA PRO A 272 -65.47 0.38 -31.54
C PRO A 272 -65.78 -1.03 -30.93
N LEU A 273 -65.56 -1.14 -29.61
CA LEU A 273 -66.43 -1.72 -28.56
C LEU A 273 -66.24 -3.18 -28.05
N ALA A 274 -66.27 -3.26 -26.69
CA ALA A 274 -66.83 -4.32 -25.82
C ALA A 274 -66.02 -5.63 -25.65
N ASP A 275 -65.94 -6.33 -24.50
CA ASP A 275 -66.60 -6.26 -23.19
C ASP A 275 -66.04 -7.39 -22.28
N LYS A 276 -66.26 -7.27 -20.96
CA LYS A 276 -66.15 -8.25 -19.85
C LYS A 276 -64.75 -8.77 -19.50
N GLY A 277 -64.32 -8.82 -18.24
CA GLY A 277 -65.00 -8.62 -16.96
C GLY A 277 -64.27 -9.44 -15.87
N ALA A 278 -64.24 -8.90 -14.65
CA ALA A 278 -64.24 -9.56 -13.33
C ALA A 278 -63.22 -10.69 -13.01
N LYS A 279 -62.71 -10.89 -11.79
CA LYS A 279 -62.66 -10.17 -10.51
C LYS A 279 -61.70 -11.02 -9.64
N ASP A 280 -60.74 -10.36 -9.03
CA ASP A 280 -60.22 -10.47 -7.66
C ASP A 280 -60.96 -11.40 -6.66
N HIS A 281 -60.18 -12.11 -5.82
CA HIS A 281 -60.36 -12.28 -4.36
C HIS A 281 -59.08 -12.94 -3.79
N VAL A 282 -58.21 -12.29 -3.00
CA VAL A 282 -58.29 -11.78 -1.60
C VAL A 282 -58.02 -12.85 -0.51
N SER A 283 -56.98 -12.55 0.29
CA SER A 283 -56.74 -12.82 1.75
C SER A 283 -55.31 -13.33 1.96
N SER A 284 -54.36 -12.69 2.66
CA SER A 284 -54.33 -11.97 3.95
C SER A 284 -54.45 -12.86 5.20
N LYS A 285 -53.31 -13.22 5.81
CA LYS A 285 -53.05 -13.36 7.27
C LYS A 285 -51.57 -13.80 7.46
N LYS A 286 -50.69 -12.96 8.02
CA LYS A 286 -50.39 -12.73 9.46
C LYS A 286 -49.90 -14.00 10.19
N GLY A 287 -48.62 -13.95 10.56
CA GLY A 287 -47.88 -14.89 11.41
C GLY A 287 -46.45 -14.39 11.51
#